data_AF-A0A0F9XAC0-F1
#
_entry.id   AF-A0A0F9XAC0-F1
#
_cell.length_a   1.000
_cell.length_b   1.000
_cell.length_c   1.000
_cell.angle_alpha   90.00
_cell.angle_beta   90.00
_cell.angle_gamma   90.00
#
_symmetry.space_group_name_H-M   'P 1'
#
loop_
_entity.id
_entity.type
_entity.pdbx_description
1 polymer ?
#
loop_
_entity_poly.entity_id
_entity_poly.type
_entity_poly.pdbx_seq_one_letter_code
_entity_poly.pdbx_strand_id
1 'polypeptide(L)'
;MANFLASIFGTELDKVNCSFYFKIGACRHGDRCSRKHVKPSYSQTILMPNLYQNPAYDPKNRMNPSQLQNHFDAFYEDIWCELCKYGELEELVVCDNNND
;
A
#
# COMPACT_ATOMS: atom_id res chain seq x y z
N MET A 1 -20.49 -24.31 -12.41
CA MET A 1 -19.72 -24.17 -11.15
C MET A 1 -18.50 -23.28 -11.29
N ALA A 2 -17.63 -23.47 -12.30
CA ALA A 2 -16.43 -22.65 -12.49
C ALA A 2 -16.72 -21.14 -12.59
N ASN A 3 -17.73 -20.73 -13.34
CA ASN A 3 -18.11 -19.31 -13.48
C ASN A 3 -18.58 -18.67 -12.16
N PHE A 4 -19.27 -19.43 -11.30
CA PHE A 4 -19.71 -18.94 -9.99
C PHE A 4 -18.53 -18.78 -9.02
N LEU A 5 -17.60 -19.72 -9.02
CA LEU A 5 -16.38 -19.63 -8.20
C LEU A 5 -15.45 -18.49 -8.68
N ALA A 6 -15.35 -18.28 -10.00
CA ALA A 6 -14.62 -17.15 -10.57
C ALA A 6 -15.21 -15.79 -10.14
N SER A 7 -16.54 -15.67 -10.03
CA SER A 7 -17.18 -14.44 -9.55
C SER A 7 -16.98 -14.15 -8.05
N ILE A 8 -16.53 -15.14 -7.27
CA ILE A 8 -16.31 -15.01 -5.82
C ILE A 8 -14.85 -14.65 -5.52
N PHE A 9 -13.90 -15.08 -6.35
CA PHE A 9 -12.48 -14.90 -6.10
C PHE A 9 -12.09 -13.42 -5.95
N GLY A 10 -11.34 -13.10 -4.90
CA GLY A 10 -10.92 -11.71 -4.59
C GLY A 10 -12.02 -10.82 -3.98
N THR A 11 -13.24 -11.34 -3.81
CA THR A 11 -14.35 -10.64 -3.14
C THR A 11 -14.47 -11.04 -1.67
N GLU A 12 -15.30 -10.35 -0.90
CA GLU A 12 -15.54 -10.69 0.51
C GLU A 12 -16.28 -12.02 0.70
N LEU A 13 -16.97 -12.49 -0.35
CA LEU A 13 -17.63 -13.79 -0.39
C LEU A 13 -16.62 -14.95 -0.43
N ASP A 14 -15.37 -14.67 -0.82
CA ASP A 14 -14.27 -15.63 -0.71
C ASP A 14 -13.87 -15.79 0.76
N LYS A 15 -14.26 -16.92 1.33
CA LYS A 15 -13.95 -17.29 2.71
C LYS A 15 -12.54 -17.89 2.86
N VAL A 16 -11.89 -18.24 1.76
CA VAL A 16 -10.56 -18.88 1.77
C VAL A 16 -9.46 -17.82 1.66
N ASN A 17 -9.60 -16.89 0.71
CA ASN A 17 -8.61 -15.84 0.49
C ASN A 17 -9.00 -14.53 1.16
N CYS A 18 -8.00 -13.80 1.63
CA CYS A 18 -8.21 -12.49 2.22
C CYS A 18 -8.49 -11.46 1.12
N SER A 19 -9.73 -10.98 1.04
CA SER A 19 -10.12 -9.95 0.07
C SER A 19 -9.35 -8.64 0.25
N PHE A 20 -9.04 -8.26 1.49
CA PHE A 20 -8.25 -7.05 1.80
C PHE A 20 -6.82 -7.19 1.28
N TYR A 21 -6.14 -8.29 1.59
CA TYR A 21 -4.79 -8.51 1.09
C TYR A 21 -4.74 -8.59 -0.43
N PHE A 22 -5.71 -9.26 -1.05
CA PHE A 22 -5.77 -9.39 -2.50
C PHE A 22 -5.98 -8.04 -3.20
N LYS A 23 -6.86 -7.18 -2.68
CA LYS A 23 -7.17 -5.88 -3.29
C LYS A 23 -6.19 -4.77 -2.94
N ILE A 24 -5.67 -4.76 -1.70
CA ILE A 24 -4.90 -3.63 -1.14
C ILE A 24 -3.42 -3.97 -0.97
N GLY A 25 -3.05 -5.25 -1.01
CA GLY A 25 -1.67 -5.71 -0.74
C GLY A 25 -1.30 -5.73 0.76
N ALA A 26 -2.22 -5.30 1.64
CA ALA A 26 -2.02 -5.26 3.09
C ALA A 26 -3.26 -5.75 3.85
N CYS A 27 -3.05 -6.29 5.05
CA CYS A 27 -4.11 -6.74 5.94
C CYS A 27 -3.76 -6.40 7.39
N ARG A 28 -4.71 -5.83 8.14
CA ARG A 28 -4.54 -5.46 9.56
C ARG A 28 -4.15 -6.62 10.47
N HIS A 29 -4.49 -7.85 10.09
CA HIS A 29 -4.15 -9.04 10.89
C HIS A 29 -2.75 -9.59 10.58
N GLY A 30 -2.08 -9.08 9.52
CA GLY A 30 -0.78 -9.56 9.08
C GLY A 30 -0.77 -11.08 8.89
N ASP A 31 0.29 -11.74 9.38
CA ASP A 31 0.44 -13.19 9.31
C ASP A 31 -0.53 -13.96 10.22
N ARG A 32 -1.23 -13.27 11.15
CA ARG A 32 -2.27 -13.86 12.01
C ARG A 32 -3.65 -13.88 11.36
N CYS A 33 -3.78 -13.46 10.11
CA CYS A 33 -5.04 -13.50 9.38
C CYS A 33 -5.54 -14.95 9.25
N SER A 34 -6.83 -15.18 9.51
CA SER A 34 -7.45 -16.50 9.34
C SER A 34 -7.64 -16.91 7.87
N ARG A 35 -7.56 -15.94 6.94
CA ARG A 35 -7.67 -16.17 5.50
C ARG A 35 -6.29 -16.13 4.84
N LYS A 36 -6.15 -16.80 3.69
CA LYS A 36 -4.88 -16.89 2.97
C LYS A 36 -4.45 -15.56 2.36
N HIS A 37 -3.17 -15.22 2.51
CA HIS A 37 -2.47 -14.14 1.81
C HIS A 37 -1.60 -14.75 0.73
N VAL A 38 -1.99 -14.60 -0.54
CA VAL A 38 -1.24 -15.14 -1.68
C VAL A 38 -0.28 -14.06 -2.19
N LYS A 39 1.02 -14.27 -1.97
CA LYS A 39 2.08 -13.40 -2.52
C LYS A 39 2.39 -13.85 -3.95
N PRO A 40 2.23 -12.99 -4.97
CA PRO A 40 2.56 -13.36 -6.34
C PRO A 40 4.08 -13.50 -6.50
N SER A 41 4.53 -14.48 -7.28
CA SER A 41 5.96 -14.64 -7.59
C SER A 41 6.49 -13.64 -8.62
N TYR A 42 5.57 -13.03 -9.38
CA TYR A 42 5.84 -11.96 -10.34
C TYR A 42 4.69 -10.94 -10.27
N SER A 43 5.02 -9.65 -10.29
CA SER A 43 4.05 -8.55 -10.22
C SER A 43 4.67 -7.32 -10.86
N GLN A 44 3.83 -6.47 -11.46
CA GLN A 44 4.23 -5.14 -11.94
C GLN A 44 4.18 -4.09 -10.81
N THR A 45 3.51 -4.42 -9.70
CA THR A 45 3.36 -3.56 -8.53
C THR A 45 4.23 -4.05 -7.39
N ILE A 46 4.99 -3.15 -6.77
CA ILE A 46 5.76 -3.37 -5.54
C ILE A 46 5.12 -2.61 -4.37
N LEU A 47 5.35 -3.10 -3.15
CA LEU A 47 4.89 -2.45 -1.92
C LEU A 47 6.08 -2.23 -0.99
N MET A 48 6.27 -0.99 -0.56
CA MET A 48 7.27 -0.60 0.43
C MET A 48 6.57 -0.20 1.73
N PRO A 49 6.32 -1.16 2.66
CA PRO A 49 5.55 -0.88 3.86
C PRO A 49 6.32 0.10 4.77
N ASN A 50 5.58 1.05 5.35
CA ASN A 50 6.12 2.02 6.32
C ASN A 50 7.26 2.90 5.78
N LEU A 51 7.29 3.17 4.47
CA LEU A 51 8.33 3.98 3.84
C LEU A 51 8.18 5.48 4.15
N TYR A 52 6.99 6.04 3.94
CA TYR A 52 6.73 7.45 4.26
C TYR A 52 6.43 7.60 5.75
N GLN A 53 7.24 8.39 6.45
CA GLN A 53 7.02 8.77 7.84
C GLN A 53 6.51 10.20 7.87
N ASN A 54 5.19 10.38 7.91
CA ASN A 54 4.57 11.70 7.86
C ASN A 54 4.94 12.52 9.13
N PRO A 55 5.64 13.67 9.00
CA PRO A 55 6.00 14.49 10.16
C PRO A 55 4.80 15.02 10.93
N ALA A 56 3.61 15.08 10.33
CA ALA A 56 2.38 15.49 11.02
C ALA A 56 2.04 14.60 12.23
N TYR A 57 2.48 13.34 12.23
CA TYR A 57 2.25 12.39 13.32
C TYR A 57 3.39 12.35 14.36
N ASP A 58 4.49 13.09 14.15
CA ASP A 58 5.55 13.23 15.15
C ASP A 58 5.13 14.27 16.20
N PRO A 59 5.02 13.92 17.50
CA PRO A 59 4.68 14.85 18.57
C PRO A 59 5.66 16.03 18.72
N LYS A 60 6.89 15.91 18.20
CA LYS A 60 7.91 16.95 18.25
C LYS A 60 7.88 17.88 17.04
N ASN A 61 7.00 17.61 16.07
CA ASN A 61 6.92 18.39 14.84
C ASN A 61 6.53 19.84 15.13
N ARG A 62 7.19 20.77 14.44
CA ARG A 62 6.93 22.22 14.50
C ARG A 62 6.64 22.83 13.13
N MET A 63 6.49 21.97 12.11
CA MET A 63 6.21 22.41 10.75
C MET A 63 4.81 22.99 10.63
N ASN A 64 4.68 24.09 9.90
CA ASN A 64 3.40 24.62 9.46
C ASN A 64 2.85 23.83 8.24
N PRO A 65 1.59 24.04 7.82
CA PRO A 65 1.01 23.29 6.70
C PRO A 65 1.79 23.37 5.39
N SER A 66 2.39 24.53 5.07
CA SER A 66 3.21 24.68 3.86
C SER A 66 4.53 23.90 3.95
N GLN A 67 5.15 23.87 5.13
CA GLN A 67 6.36 23.08 5.36
C GLN A 67 6.09 21.57 5.28
N LEU A 68 4.93 21.12 5.76
CA LEU A 68 4.49 19.73 5.62
C LEU A 68 4.28 19.35 4.15
N GLN A 69 3.64 20.21 3.36
CA GLN A 69 3.48 19.98 1.93
C GLN A 69 4.83 19.89 1.22
N ASN A 70 5.73 20.85 1.47
CA ASN A 70 7.08 20.83 0.87
C ASN A 70 7.87 19.57 1.26
N HIS A 71 7.72 19.09 2.49
CA HIS A 71 8.33 17.84 2.93
C HIS A 71 7.78 16.63 2.15
N PHE A 72 6.46 16.56 1.96
CA PHE A 72 5.83 15.50 1.16
C PHE A 72 6.26 15.56 -0.31
N ASP A 73 6.27 16.74 -0.92
CA ASP A 73 6.66 16.91 -2.33
C ASP A 73 8.12 16.47 -2.54
N ALA A 74 9.03 16.84 -1.63
CA ALA A 74 10.42 16.41 -1.67
C ALA A 74 10.57 14.88 -1.51
N PHE A 75 9.79 14.26 -0.61
CA PHE A 75 9.77 12.81 -0.48
C PHE A 75 9.24 12.12 -1.75
N TYR A 76 8.14 12.62 -2.31
CA TYR A 76 7.52 12.04 -3.49
C TYR A 76 8.46 12.12 -4.71
N GLU A 77 9.11 13.27 -4.91
CA GLU A 77 10.11 13.47 -5.96
C GLU A 77 11.30 12.52 -5.80
N ASP A 78 11.87 12.40 -4.59
CA ASP A 78 13.02 11.52 -4.33
C ASP A 78 12.70 10.06 -4.66
N ILE A 79 11.55 9.55 -4.20
CA ILE A 79 11.11 8.18 -4.48
C ILE A 79 10.80 7.98 -5.96
N TRP A 80 10.12 8.92 -6.61
CA TRP A 80 9.81 8.83 -8.04
C TRP A 80 11.09 8.75 -8.87
N CYS A 81 12.02 9.68 -8.66
CA CYS A 81 13.29 9.74 -9.39
C CYS A 81 14.16 8.49 -9.15
N GLU A 82 14.17 7.95 -7.93
CA GLU A 82 14.90 6.72 -7.63
C GLU A 82 14.28 5.51 -8.35
N LEU A 83 12.95 5.37 -8.34
CA LEU A 83 12.25 4.23 -8.95
C LEU A 83 12.36 4.24 -10.48
N CYS A 84 12.38 5.41 -11.14
CA CYS A 84 12.59 5.51 -12.58
C CYS A 84 13.94 4.94 -13.06
N LYS A 85 14.91 4.72 -12.17
CA LYS A 85 16.19 4.06 -12.52
C LYS A 85 16.01 2.57 -12.83
N TYR A 86 14.91 1.96 -12.39
CA TYR A 86 14.64 0.53 -12.52
C TYR A 86 13.63 0.19 -13.63
N GLY A 87 13.04 1.19 -14.28
CA GLY A 87 12.06 1.02 -15.35
C GLY A 87 11.10 2.20 -15.47
N GLU A 88 10.16 2.09 -16.40
CA GLU A 88 9.05 3.03 -16.53
C GLU A 88 8.11 2.88 -15.33
N LEU A 89 7.78 4.00 -14.69
CA LEU A 89 6.87 4.05 -13.54
C LEU A 89 5.51 4.56 -14.01
N GLU A 90 4.50 3.67 -14.01
CA GLU A 90 3.14 4.04 -14.40
C GLU A 90 2.41 4.85 -13.32
N GLU A 91 2.58 4.45 -12.04
CA GLU A 91 1.89 5.07 -10.92
C GLU A 91 2.70 4.94 -9.62
N LEU A 92 2.69 5.98 -8.79
CA LEU A 92 3.22 5.98 -7.42
C LEU A 92 2.15 6.48 -6.45
N VAL A 93 1.75 5.60 -5.53
CA VAL A 93 0.76 5.91 -4.48
C VAL A 93 1.43 5.88 -3.12
N VAL A 94 1.30 6.97 -2.37
CA VAL A 94 1.75 7.06 -0.97
C VAL A 94 0.52 7.08 -0.07
N CYS A 95 0.39 6.09 0.80
CA CYS A 95 -0.76 5.98 1.69
C CYS A 95 -0.50 6.70 3.02
N ASP A 96 -1.33 7.69 3.36
CA ASP A 96 -1.33 8.39 4.65
C ASP A 96 -2.43 7.80 5.57
N ASN A 97 -2.36 6.48 5.79
CA ASN A 97 -3.34 5.80 6.62
C ASN A 97 -3.17 6.20 8.08
N ASN A 98 -4.25 6.65 8.72
CA ASN A 98 -4.32 6.73 10.17
C ASN A 98 -5.02 5.48 10.74
N ASN A 99 -4.52 4.96 11.86
CA ASN A 99 -5.25 3.95 12.60
C ASN A 99 -6.22 4.68 13.54
N ASP A 100 -7.52 4.57 13.28
CA ASP A 100 -8.54 4.77 14.32
C ASP A 100 -8.43 3.64 15.37
#